data_AF-A0A835DVM7-F1
#
_entry.id   AF-A0A835DVM7-F1
#
_cell.length_a   1.000
_cell.length_b   1.000
_cell.length_c   1.000
_cell.angle_alpha   90.00
_cell.angle_beta   90.00
_cell.angle_gamma   90.00
#
_symmetry.space_group_name_H-M   'P 1'
#
loop_
_entity.id
_entity.type
_entity.pdbx_description
1 polymer ?
#
loop_
_entity_poly.entity_id
_entity_poly.type
_entity_poly.pdbx_seq_one_letter_code
_entity_poly.pdbx_strand_id
1 'polypeptide(L)'
;MADKEPVVERPEATEEEGASAAAAAGEEEDTGAQVAPIVRLEEVAVTTGEEDEDALLDMKAKLYRFDKDGNQWKERGTGTVKLLKHKETGKVRLVMRQAKTLKICANHLVVSTTKMQEHAGSDKSCVWHALDFADGELKEEMFAIRFGSVENCKKFKDQVEEIAESLASSDVKETEGGASSAGLLEKLTVSESKSQESVKAESAESGKEIQSKAEATPSE
;
A
#
# COMPACT_ATOMS: atom_id res chain seq x y z
N MET A 1 7.28 74.35 22.71
CA MET A 1 7.19 74.14 24.17
C MET A 1 7.38 72.66 24.42
N ALA A 2 8.22 72.29 25.39
CA ALA A 2 8.54 70.92 25.81
C ALA A 2 9.14 69.98 24.74
N ASP A 3 9.97 68.98 25.06
CA ASP A 3 10.87 68.76 26.22
C ASP A 3 12.07 67.93 25.67
N LYS A 4 13.34 68.30 25.93
CA LYS A 4 14.24 67.79 27.00
C LYS A 4 14.62 66.29 26.96
N GLU A 5 15.83 66.04 26.43
CA GLU A 5 16.91 65.17 26.98
C GLU A 5 16.66 63.64 27.18
N PRO A 6 17.69 62.78 27.39
CA PRO A 6 19.15 62.98 27.33
C PRO A 6 19.91 62.00 26.38
N VAL A 7 21.25 62.07 26.41
CA VAL A 7 22.23 61.19 25.72
C VAL A 7 22.38 59.82 26.42
N VAL A 8 22.74 58.78 25.66
CA VAL A 8 23.48 57.61 26.14
C VAL A 8 24.62 57.27 25.16
N GLU A 9 25.87 57.39 25.61
CA GLU A 9 27.04 56.90 24.86
C GLU A 9 27.18 55.38 24.98
N ARG A 10 27.83 54.76 23.98
CA ARG A 10 28.44 53.43 24.13
C ARG A 10 29.69 53.36 23.25
N PRO A 11 30.88 53.02 23.80
CA PRO A 11 32.14 53.17 23.10
C PRO A 11 32.37 52.10 22.02
N GLU A 12 33.27 52.42 21.10
CA GLU A 12 33.88 51.47 20.17
C GLU A 12 34.70 50.41 20.94
N ALA A 13 34.74 49.19 20.42
CA ALA A 13 35.57 48.10 20.94
C ALA A 13 36.56 47.66 19.86
N THR A 14 37.84 47.64 20.22
CA THR A 14 38.98 47.37 19.31
C THR A 14 39.10 45.89 18.93
N GLU A 15 39.65 45.64 17.75
CA GLU A 15 40.10 44.32 17.31
C GLU A 15 41.41 43.91 18.03
N GLU A 16 41.51 42.65 18.45
CA GLU A 16 42.76 41.86 18.46
C GLU A 16 42.42 40.37 18.32
N GLU A 17 43.34 39.58 17.77
CA GLU A 17 43.16 38.15 17.52
C GLU A 17 43.33 37.29 18.79
N GLY A 18 42.48 36.27 18.96
CA GLY A 18 42.63 35.21 19.95
C GLY A 18 42.35 33.85 19.30
N ALA A 19 43.38 33.05 19.08
CA ALA A 19 43.30 31.84 18.25
C ALA A 19 42.62 30.64 18.95
N SER A 20 42.24 29.65 18.12
CA SER A 20 41.89 28.27 18.50
C SER A 20 40.56 28.03 19.24
N ALA A 21 39.47 28.06 18.46
CA ALA A 21 38.29 27.22 18.69
C ALA A 21 37.98 26.38 17.44
N ALA A 22 39.00 25.66 16.94
CA ALA A 22 38.87 24.83 15.75
C ALA A 22 37.97 23.61 16.02
N ALA A 23 37.03 23.38 15.10
CA ALA A 23 36.28 22.14 14.86
C ALA A 23 36.29 21.09 15.99
N ALA A 24 35.40 21.25 16.97
CA ALA A 24 34.81 20.11 17.67
C ALA A 24 33.83 19.37 16.72
N ALA A 25 34.35 18.89 15.59
CA ALA A 25 33.71 17.85 14.83
C ALA A 25 33.68 16.60 15.74
N GLY A 26 32.56 15.90 15.77
CA GLY A 26 32.52 14.61 16.45
C GLY A 26 33.44 13.65 15.70
N GLU A 27 34.63 13.39 16.25
CA GLU A 27 35.44 12.26 15.83
C GLU A 27 34.60 11.00 16.08
N GLU A 28 34.17 10.32 15.02
CA GLU A 28 33.64 8.97 15.15
C GLU A 28 34.80 8.11 15.67
N GLU A 29 34.75 7.78 16.95
CA GLU A 29 35.74 6.92 17.61
C GLU A 29 35.64 5.51 17.01
N ASP A 30 36.30 5.30 15.88
CA ASP A 30 36.49 3.98 15.28
C ASP A 30 37.32 3.15 16.27
N THR A 31 36.59 2.40 17.09
CA THR A 31 37.13 1.48 18.09
C THR A 31 38.08 0.41 17.53
N GLY A 32 38.24 0.31 16.20
CA GLY A 32 39.09 -0.67 15.54
C GLY A 32 38.60 -2.12 15.71
N ALA A 33 37.38 -2.30 16.22
CA ALA A 33 36.82 -3.58 16.57
C ALA A 33 36.53 -4.43 15.31
N GLN A 34 37.37 -5.43 15.06
CA GLN A 34 37.21 -6.35 13.94
C GLN A 34 35.99 -7.26 14.16
N VAL A 35 34.83 -6.83 13.64
CA VAL A 35 33.58 -7.60 13.70
C VAL A 35 33.69 -8.84 12.81
N ALA A 36 33.85 -10.01 13.43
CA ALA A 36 33.84 -11.29 12.73
C ALA A 36 32.45 -11.56 12.11
N PRO A 37 32.35 -11.98 10.82
CA PRO A 37 31.07 -12.29 10.20
C PRO A 37 30.35 -13.45 10.89
N ILE A 38 29.22 -13.14 11.54
CA ILE A 38 28.37 -14.14 12.25
C ILE A 38 27.75 -15.14 11.26
N VAL A 39 27.43 -14.67 10.04
CA VAL A 39 26.82 -15.46 8.96
C VAL A 39 27.57 -15.16 7.66
N ARG A 40 27.80 -16.18 6.85
CA ARG A 40 28.20 -16.02 5.44
C ARG A 40 26.94 -16.10 4.59
N LEU A 41 26.71 -15.09 3.76
CA LEU A 41 25.63 -15.07 2.78
C LEU A 41 26.22 -15.44 1.41
N GLU A 42 25.53 -16.29 0.67
CA GLU A 42 25.84 -16.57 -0.74
C GLU A 42 25.10 -15.56 -1.63
N GLU A 43 25.67 -15.26 -2.81
CA GLU A 43 25.01 -14.40 -3.79
C GLU A 43 23.86 -15.18 -4.44
N VAL A 44 22.65 -14.65 -4.35
CA VAL A 44 21.43 -15.23 -4.95
C VAL A 44 20.95 -14.31 -6.05
N ALA A 45 20.73 -14.86 -7.25
CA ALA A 45 20.10 -14.13 -8.34
C ALA A 45 18.63 -13.83 -7.99
N VAL A 46 18.28 -12.54 -7.87
CA VAL A 46 16.92 -12.09 -7.52
C VAL A 46 16.20 -11.60 -8.78
N THR A 47 15.15 -12.31 -9.18
CA THR A 47 14.22 -11.87 -10.22
C THR A 47 13.29 -10.78 -9.68
N THR A 48 12.86 -9.85 -10.54
CA THR A 48 11.97 -8.75 -10.14
C THR A 48 10.50 -9.17 -10.07
N GLY A 49 10.14 -10.22 -10.82
CA GLY A 49 8.75 -10.57 -11.12
C GLY A 49 8.07 -9.60 -12.08
N GLU A 50 8.84 -8.83 -12.88
CA GLU A 50 8.38 -7.84 -13.88
C GLU A 50 8.90 -8.18 -15.31
N GLU A 51 9.44 -9.39 -15.52
CA GLU A 51 10.20 -9.76 -16.72
C GLU A 51 9.30 -10.07 -17.94
N ASP A 52 8.13 -10.66 -17.71
CA ASP A 52 7.12 -10.97 -18.73
C ASP A 52 6.19 -9.78 -19.06
N GLU A 53 6.60 -8.56 -18.69
CA GLU A 53 5.81 -7.34 -18.86
C GLU A 53 6.56 -6.25 -19.64
N ASP A 54 5.80 -5.37 -20.28
CA ASP A 54 6.27 -4.17 -20.95
C ASP A 54 5.78 -2.91 -20.22
N ALA A 55 6.67 -1.94 -20.00
CA ALA A 55 6.35 -0.71 -19.28
C ALA A 55 5.69 0.33 -20.19
N LEU A 56 4.39 0.57 -20.00
CA LEU A 56 3.61 1.61 -20.68
C LEU A 56 3.84 3.01 -20.10
N LEU A 57 4.31 3.07 -18.85
CA LEU A 57 4.61 4.27 -18.08
C LEU A 57 5.68 3.91 -17.03
N ASP A 58 6.66 4.80 -16.83
CA ASP A 58 7.61 4.78 -15.71
C ASP A 58 7.83 6.24 -15.26
N MET A 59 7.43 6.58 -14.03
CA MET A 59 7.39 7.97 -13.55
C MET A 59 7.69 8.08 -12.05
N LYS A 60 8.39 9.14 -11.64
CA LYS A 60 8.67 9.44 -10.22
C LYS A 60 7.47 10.09 -9.54
N ALA A 61 7.05 9.54 -8.41
CA ALA A 61 5.87 9.95 -7.66
C ALA A 61 6.01 9.74 -6.14
N LYS A 62 5.07 10.31 -5.38
CA LYS A 62 4.82 10.01 -3.96
C LYS A 62 3.38 9.53 -3.80
N LEU A 63 3.21 8.38 -3.15
CA LEU A 63 1.95 7.70 -2.93
C LEU A 63 1.52 7.83 -1.46
N TYR A 64 0.23 8.12 -1.29
CA TYR A 64 -0.47 8.18 -0.03
C TYR A 64 -1.61 7.16 -0.02
N ARG A 65 -1.89 6.62 1.17
CA ARG A 65 -3.02 5.73 1.48
C ARG A 65 -3.98 6.48 2.40
N PHE A 66 -5.28 6.37 2.17
CA PHE A 66 -6.26 6.88 3.10
C PHE A 66 -6.41 5.94 4.29
N ASP A 67 -6.33 6.51 5.49
CA ASP A 67 -6.53 5.83 6.76
C ASP A 67 -7.99 6.01 7.16
N LYS A 68 -8.80 4.95 7.00
CA LYS A 68 -10.25 5.01 7.28
C LYS A 68 -10.53 5.34 8.75
N ASP A 69 -9.74 4.80 9.68
CA ASP A 69 -9.93 4.99 11.13
C ASP A 69 -9.50 6.40 11.60
N GLY A 70 -8.34 6.89 11.15
CA GLY A 70 -7.86 8.24 11.45
C GLY A 70 -8.44 9.35 10.56
N ASN A 71 -9.27 9.01 9.57
CA ASN A 71 -9.82 9.92 8.55
C ASN A 71 -8.75 10.83 7.89
N GLN A 72 -7.57 10.26 7.59
CA GLN A 72 -6.39 11.03 7.17
C GLN A 72 -5.57 10.35 6.07
N TRP A 73 -4.84 11.14 5.29
CA TRP A 73 -3.82 10.60 4.37
C TRP A 73 -2.53 10.25 5.13
N LYS A 74 -2.01 9.04 4.92
CA LYS A 74 -0.70 8.57 5.39
C LYS A 74 0.21 8.29 4.18
N GLU A 75 1.50 8.63 4.25
CA GLU A 75 2.43 8.31 3.15
C GLU A 75 2.69 6.78 3.09
N ARG A 76 2.56 6.19 1.89
CA ARG A 76 2.79 4.75 1.64
C ARG A 76 4.13 4.49 0.93
N GLY A 77 4.61 5.46 0.14
CA GLY A 77 5.95 5.39 -0.44
C GLY A 77 6.32 6.55 -1.36
N THR A 78 7.62 6.79 -1.53
CA THR A 78 8.17 7.70 -2.53
C THR A 78 9.13 6.94 -3.44
N GLY A 79 8.96 7.04 -4.75
CA GLY A 79 9.78 6.32 -5.72
C GLY A 79 9.20 6.32 -7.13
N THR A 80 9.33 5.20 -7.85
CA THR A 80 8.86 5.06 -9.22
C THR A 80 7.57 4.25 -9.26
N VAL A 81 6.54 4.81 -9.91
CA VAL A 81 5.33 4.09 -10.33
C VAL A 81 5.48 3.68 -11.79
N LYS A 82 5.05 2.46 -12.11
CA LYS A 82 4.96 1.90 -13.45
C LYS A 82 3.54 1.44 -13.75
N LEU A 83 3.18 1.49 -15.04
CA LEU A 83 2.08 0.69 -15.59
C LEU A 83 2.71 -0.41 -16.44
N LEU A 84 2.53 -1.66 -16.04
CA LEU A 84 3.16 -2.85 -16.63
C LEU A 84 2.09 -3.68 -17.33
N LYS A 85 2.30 -3.98 -18.61
CA LYS A 85 1.41 -4.82 -19.43
C LYS A 85 2.03 -6.19 -19.64
N HIS A 86 1.33 -7.24 -19.23
CA HIS A 86 1.76 -8.63 -19.41
C HIS A 86 1.74 -9.03 -20.89
N LYS A 87 2.84 -9.61 -21.38
CA LYS A 87 3.06 -9.93 -22.81
C LYS A 87 2.02 -10.93 -23.34
N GLU A 88 1.82 -12.04 -22.63
CA GLU A 88 0.84 -13.06 -23.03
C GLU A 88 -0.61 -12.66 -22.73
N THR A 89 -0.94 -12.33 -21.47
CA THR A 89 -2.34 -12.13 -21.04
C THR A 89 -2.92 -10.75 -21.39
N GLY A 90 -2.09 -9.81 -21.85
CA GLY A 90 -2.50 -8.44 -22.19
C GLY A 90 -2.93 -7.56 -21.01
N LYS A 91 -3.07 -8.12 -19.80
CA LYS A 91 -3.52 -7.43 -18.58
C LYS A 91 -2.50 -6.38 -18.15
N VAL A 92 -2.99 -5.28 -17.56
CA VAL A 92 -2.14 -4.21 -17.02
C VAL A 92 -2.25 -4.15 -15.50
N ARG A 93 -1.12 -4.01 -14.82
CA ARG A 93 -1.05 -3.65 -13.40
C ARG A 93 -0.27 -2.36 -13.16
N LEU A 94 -0.66 -1.65 -12.11
CA LEU A 94 0.13 -0.60 -11.50
C LEU A 94 1.06 -1.24 -10.47
N VAL A 95 2.37 -1.01 -10.60
CA VAL A 95 3.38 -1.40 -9.61
C VAL A 95 4.16 -0.16 -9.21
N MET A 96 4.32 0.08 -7.91
CA MET A 96 5.16 1.16 -7.39
C MET A 96 6.16 0.64 -6.36
N ARG A 97 7.43 1.04 -6.49
CA ARG A 97 8.51 0.68 -5.56
C ARG A 97 9.15 1.91 -4.92
N GLN A 98 9.49 1.79 -3.63
CA GLN A 98 10.18 2.82 -2.85
C GLN A 98 11.65 2.97 -3.32
N ALA A 99 12.09 4.20 -3.55
CA ALA A 99 13.36 4.49 -4.24
C ALA A 99 14.66 3.98 -3.56
N LYS A 100 14.64 3.77 -2.23
CA LYS A 100 15.82 3.31 -1.47
C LYS A 100 15.76 1.85 -1.04
N THR A 101 14.56 1.36 -0.69
CA THR A 101 14.34 0.03 -0.11
C THR A 101 13.89 -1.00 -1.15
N LEU A 102 13.51 -0.55 -2.35
CA LEU A 102 12.92 -1.33 -3.46
C LEU A 102 11.64 -2.12 -3.09
N LYS A 103 11.13 -1.92 -1.87
CA LYS A 103 9.85 -2.47 -1.39
C LYS A 103 8.71 -1.95 -2.25
N ILE A 104 7.81 -2.86 -2.59
CA ILE A 104 6.55 -2.56 -3.25
C ILE A 104 5.68 -1.74 -2.28
N CYS A 105 5.04 -0.69 -2.78
CA CYS A 105 4.11 0.15 -2.03
C CYS A 105 2.75 0.35 -2.72
N ALA A 106 2.61 -0.12 -3.96
CA ALA A 106 1.34 -0.46 -4.62
C ALA A 106 1.59 -1.61 -5.62
N ASN A 107 0.64 -2.53 -5.74
CA ASN A 107 0.62 -3.63 -6.70
C ASN A 107 -0.84 -4.06 -6.91
N HIS A 108 -1.49 -3.56 -7.97
CA HIS A 108 -2.88 -3.86 -8.31
C HIS A 108 -3.12 -3.87 -9.82
N LEU A 109 -4.08 -4.66 -10.29
CA LEU A 109 -4.56 -4.60 -11.66
C LEU A 109 -5.27 -3.26 -11.92
N VAL A 110 -5.11 -2.73 -13.13
CA VAL A 110 -6.07 -1.75 -13.68
C VAL A 110 -7.26 -2.55 -14.19
N VAL A 111 -8.47 -2.13 -13.85
CA VAL A 111 -9.72 -2.82 -14.21
C VAL A 111 -10.70 -1.84 -14.85
N SER A 112 -11.71 -2.34 -15.56
CA SER A 112 -12.73 -1.51 -16.24
C SER A 112 -13.58 -0.64 -15.29
N THR A 113 -13.47 -0.84 -13.97
CA THR A 113 -14.08 0.00 -12.92
C THR A 113 -13.11 0.99 -12.26
N THR A 114 -11.81 0.99 -12.60
CA THR A 114 -10.82 1.95 -12.09
C THR A 114 -11.15 3.35 -12.61
N LYS A 115 -11.32 4.33 -11.71
CA LYS A 115 -11.61 5.73 -12.06
C LYS A 115 -10.65 6.68 -11.33
N MET A 116 -10.05 7.62 -12.06
CA MET A 116 -9.07 8.57 -11.53
C MET A 116 -9.70 9.94 -11.27
N GLN A 117 -9.81 10.30 -10.01
CA GLN A 117 -10.38 11.57 -9.57
C GLN A 117 -9.28 12.61 -9.33
N GLU A 118 -9.54 13.88 -9.64
CA GLU A 118 -8.61 14.96 -9.32
C GLU A 118 -8.66 15.29 -7.83
N HIS A 119 -7.50 15.45 -7.19
CA HIS A 119 -7.43 15.75 -5.77
C HIS A 119 -7.79 17.23 -5.53
N ALA A 120 -8.91 17.50 -4.86
CA ALA A 120 -9.44 18.86 -4.65
C ALA A 120 -8.46 19.90 -4.08
N GLY A 121 -7.41 19.46 -3.36
CA GLY A 121 -6.34 20.31 -2.83
C GLY A 121 -5.02 20.31 -3.63
N SER A 122 -4.92 19.66 -4.80
CA SER A 122 -3.70 19.67 -5.63
C SER A 122 -3.94 19.14 -7.06
N ASP A 123 -3.81 20.05 -8.02
CA ASP A 123 -3.60 19.84 -9.46
C ASP A 123 -2.58 18.75 -9.85
N LYS A 124 -1.50 18.61 -9.08
CA LYS A 124 -0.43 17.62 -9.28
C LYS A 124 -0.73 16.26 -8.64
N SER A 125 -1.95 16.04 -8.15
CA SER A 125 -2.32 14.81 -7.45
C SER A 125 -3.68 14.25 -7.93
N CYS A 126 -3.77 12.93 -8.08
CA CYS A 126 -5.02 12.24 -8.39
C CYS A 126 -5.29 11.11 -7.38
N VAL A 127 -6.54 10.64 -7.33
CA VAL A 127 -7.11 9.81 -6.27
C VAL A 127 -7.94 8.67 -6.88
N TRP A 128 -7.82 7.45 -6.37
CA TRP A 128 -8.60 6.30 -6.85
C TRP A 128 -8.75 5.22 -5.77
N HIS A 129 -9.58 4.21 -6.06
CA HIS A 129 -9.75 3.00 -5.25
C HIS A 129 -9.20 1.79 -6.00
N ALA A 130 -8.59 0.84 -5.29
CA ALA A 130 -8.06 -0.40 -5.86
C ALA A 130 -8.07 -1.56 -4.84
N LEU A 131 -8.04 -2.79 -5.37
CA LEU A 131 -7.73 -3.99 -4.58
C LEU A 131 -6.23 -4.27 -4.72
N ASP A 132 -5.47 -3.95 -3.69
CA ASP A 132 -4.00 -3.91 -3.71
C ASP A 132 -3.35 -5.05 -2.94
N PHE A 133 -2.19 -5.50 -3.42
CA PHE A 133 -1.43 -6.65 -2.91
C PHE A 133 0.00 -6.29 -2.48
N ALA A 134 0.33 -5.01 -2.24
CA ALA A 134 1.68 -4.59 -1.86
C ALA A 134 2.18 -5.18 -0.53
N ASP A 135 1.26 -5.50 0.39
CA ASP A 135 1.57 -6.11 1.69
C ASP A 135 1.60 -7.66 1.65
N GLY A 136 1.37 -8.29 0.50
CA GLY A 136 1.21 -9.76 0.38
C GLY A 136 -0.18 -10.29 0.73
N GLU A 137 -1.15 -9.41 0.96
CA GLU A 137 -2.57 -9.69 1.21
C GLU A 137 -3.42 -8.75 0.37
N LEU A 138 -4.55 -9.21 -0.16
CA LEU A 138 -5.43 -8.39 -1.00
C LEU A 138 -6.31 -7.48 -0.12
N LYS A 139 -6.15 -6.15 -0.26
CA LYS A 139 -6.81 -5.14 0.58
C LYS A 139 -7.49 -4.08 -0.28
N GLU A 140 -8.69 -3.66 0.12
CA GLU A 140 -9.35 -2.49 -0.50
C GLU A 140 -8.71 -1.20 0.03
N GLU A 141 -8.00 -0.52 -0.86
CA GLU A 141 -7.23 0.69 -0.57
C GLU A 141 -7.80 1.88 -1.33
N MET A 142 -7.78 3.05 -0.69
CA MET A 142 -7.98 4.33 -1.37
C MET A 142 -6.63 5.04 -1.42
N PHE A 143 -6.16 5.32 -2.64
CA PHE A 143 -4.86 5.90 -2.91
C PHE A 143 -4.99 7.35 -3.38
N ALA A 144 -4.00 8.17 -3.03
CA ALA A 144 -3.72 9.42 -3.70
C ALA A 144 -2.25 9.45 -4.10
N ILE A 145 -1.95 9.82 -5.35
CA ILE A 145 -0.58 9.89 -5.87
C ILE A 145 -0.27 11.32 -6.29
N ARG A 146 0.96 11.78 -6.04
CA ARG A 146 1.43 13.12 -6.36
C ARG A 146 2.68 13.06 -7.24
N PHE A 147 2.67 13.87 -8.29
CA PHE A 147 3.76 13.99 -9.26
C PHE A 147 4.50 15.34 -9.13
N GLY A 148 5.64 15.44 -9.82
CA GLY A 148 6.44 16.68 -9.85
C GLY A 148 5.77 17.85 -10.58
N SER A 149 5.03 17.57 -11.67
CA SER A 149 4.30 18.53 -12.50
C SER A 149 2.85 18.11 -12.74
N VAL A 150 2.01 19.06 -13.18
CA VAL A 150 0.59 18.82 -13.50
C VAL A 150 0.46 17.94 -14.73
N GLU A 151 1.30 18.19 -15.75
CA GLU A 151 1.37 17.39 -16.98
C GLU A 151 1.65 15.91 -16.68
N ASN A 152 2.52 15.63 -15.70
CA ASN A 152 2.82 14.27 -15.27
C ASN A 152 1.64 13.61 -14.57
N CYS A 153 0.90 14.36 -13.75
CA CYS A 153 -0.32 13.85 -13.13
C CYS A 153 -1.42 13.59 -14.17
N LYS A 154 -1.57 14.48 -15.14
CA LYS A 154 -2.52 14.31 -16.24
C LYS A 154 -2.15 13.11 -17.10
N LYS A 155 -0.90 12.99 -17.58
CA LYS A 155 -0.46 11.84 -18.38
C LYS A 155 -0.71 10.50 -17.68
N PHE A 156 -0.45 10.42 -16.37
CA PHE A 156 -0.74 9.20 -15.60
C PHE A 156 -2.25 8.92 -15.52
N LYS A 157 -3.09 9.93 -15.24
CA LYS A 157 -4.54 9.81 -15.26
C LYS A 157 -5.05 9.35 -16.62
N ASP A 158 -4.72 10.09 -17.68
CA ASP A 158 -5.13 9.83 -19.07
C ASP A 158 -4.77 8.38 -19.48
N GLN A 159 -3.55 7.91 -19.19
CA GLN A 159 -3.14 6.53 -19.51
C GLN A 159 -3.87 5.45 -18.68
N VAL A 160 -4.19 5.69 -17.40
CA VAL A 160 -4.96 4.70 -16.61
C VAL A 160 -6.41 4.65 -17.05
N GLU A 161 -7.00 5.79 -17.41
CA GLU A 161 -8.38 5.87 -17.91
C GLU A 161 -8.49 5.23 -19.30
N GLU A 162 -7.57 5.50 -20.24
CA GLU A 162 -7.48 4.81 -21.54
C GLU A 162 -7.42 3.28 -21.39
N ILE A 163 -6.62 2.79 -20.43
CA ILE A 163 -6.48 1.35 -20.17
C ILE A 163 -7.78 0.77 -19.58
N ALA A 164 -8.41 1.44 -18.61
CA ALA A 164 -9.68 1.00 -18.03
C ALA A 164 -10.82 0.98 -19.08
N GLU A 165 -10.91 2.01 -19.94
CA GLU A 165 -11.88 2.07 -21.03
C GLU A 165 -11.62 0.98 -22.09
N SER A 166 -10.35 0.72 -22.42
CA SER A 166 -9.99 -0.36 -23.36
C SER A 166 -10.48 -1.73 -22.87
N LEU A 167 -10.33 -2.01 -21.56
CA LEU A 167 -10.80 -3.25 -20.92
C LEU A 167 -12.33 -3.35 -20.96
N ALA A 168 -13.04 -2.27 -20.62
CA ALA A 168 -14.49 -2.22 -20.70
C ALA A 168 -15.01 -2.50 -22.12
N SER A 169 -14.27 -2.06 -23.16
CA SER A 169 -14.60 -2.32 -24.56
C SER A 169 -14.34 -3.78 -25.02
N SER A 170 -13.49 -4.52 -24.31
CA SER A 170 -13.28 -5.96 -24.53
C SER A 170 -14.27 -6.84 -23.76
N ASP A 171 -14.60 -6.49 -22.51
CA ASP A 171 -15.59 -7.22 -21.69
C ASP A 171 -16.92 -7.43 -22.44
N VAL A 172 -17.38 -6.40 -23.14
CA VAL A 172 -18.61 -6.43 -23.97
C VAL A 172 -18.48 -7.40 -25.16
N LYS A 173 -17.30 -7.55 -25.76
CA LYS A 173 -17.09 -8.42 -26.94
C LYS A 173 -16.95 -9.89 -26.56
N GLU A 174 -16.33 -10.21 -25.43
CA GLU A 174 -16.27 -11.60 -24.95
C GLU A 174 -17.64 -12.11 -24.51
N THR A 175 -18.53 -11.22 -24.06
CA THR A 175 -19.89 -11.58 -23.63
C THR A 175 -20.75 -12.15 -24.78
N GLU A 176 -20.56 -11.72 -26.03
CA GLU A 176 -21.26 -12.32 -27.19
C GLU A 176 -20.69 -13.70 -27.60
N GLY A 177 -19.48 -14.07 -27.15
CA GLY A 177 -18.87 -15.39 -27.38
C GLY A 177 -18.98 -16.38 -26.20
N GLY A 178 -19.38 -15.89 -25.02
CA GLY A 178 -19.20 -16.58 -23.72
C GLY A 178 -20.04 -17.84 -23.45
N ALA A 179 -20.88 -18.29 -24.38
CA ALA A 179 -21.85 -19.36 -24.14
C ALA A 179 -21.25 -20.76 -23.87
N SER A 180 -19.94 -20.96 -24.10
CA SER A 180 -19.32 -22.31 -24.10
C SER A 180 -18.74 -22.77 -22.75
N SER A 181 -18.66 -21.92 -21.72
CA SER A 181 -17.97 -22.26 -20.45
C SER A 181 -18.85 -22.99 -19.43
N ALA A 182 -20.17 -22.82 -19.49
CA ALA A 182 -21.11 -23.42 -18.52
C ALA A 182 -21.09 -24.96 -18.51
N GLY A 183 -20.90 -25.59 -19.67
CA GLY A 183 -21.01 -27.06 -19.85
C GLY A 183 -19.90 -27.90 -19.21
N LEU A 184 -18.91 -27.29 -18.54
CA LEU A 184 -17.86 -28.02 -17.82
C LEU A 184 -18.19 -28.26 -16.34
N LEU A 185 -19.00 -27.39 -15.73
CA LEU A 185 -19.39 -27.48 -14.32
C LEU A 185 -20.35 -28.66 -14.06
N GLU A 186 -21.25 -28.94 -15.01
CA GLU A 186 -22.27 -30.00 -14.91
C GLU A 186 -21.70 -31.43 -14.92
N LYS A 187 -20.37 -31.60 -15.08
CA LYS A 187 -19.67 -32.89 -15.04
C LYS A 187 -18.99 -33.19 -13.69
N LEU A 188 -19.04 -32.29 -12.71
CA LEU A 188 -18.46 -32.51 -11.38
C LEU A 188 -19.48 -32.93 -10.30
N THR A 189 -20.77 -33.03 -10.63
CA THR A 189 -21.83 -33.54 -9.75
C THR A 189 -21.76 -35.07 -9.61
N VAL A 190 -20.77 -35.55 -8.85
CA VAL A 190 -20.63 -36.96 -8.46
C VAL A 190 -21.86 -37.42 -7.67
N SER A 191 -22.45 -38.54 -8.09
CA SER A 191 -23.71 -39.05 -7.55
C SER A 191 -23.53 -39.76 -6.20
N GLU A 192 -24.40 -39.48 -5.23
CA GLU A 192 -24.52 -40.32 -4.02
C GLU A 192 -24.97 -41.74 -4.40
N SER A 193 -24.26 -42.74 -3.88
CA SER A 193 -24.77 -44.11 -3.75
C SER A 193 -24.70 -44.51 -2.28
N LYS A 194 -25.85 -44.51 -1.62
CA LYS A 194 -25.99 -44.77 -0.19
C LYS A 194 -26.31 -46.25 0.06
N SER A 195 -25.49 -46.93 0.85
CA SER A 195 -25.77 -48.27 1.38
C SER A 195 -25.40 -48.39 2.86
N GLN A 196 -26.43 -48.44 3.71
CA GLN A 196 -26.39 -48.88 5.11
C GLN A 196 -26.28 -50.43 5.17
N GLU A 197 -26.05 -51.16 6.28
CA GLU A 197 -26.12 -50.93 7.75
C GLU A 197 -25.23 -52.02 8.47
N SER A 198 -25.14 -52.31 9.79
CA SER A 198 -25.90 -51.96 11.02
C SER A 198 -25.14 -52.32 12.33
N VAL A 199 -25.51 -51.65 13.44
CA VAL A 199 -25.40 -52.02 14.90
C VAL A 199 -24.05 -52.43 15.52
N LYS A 200 -23.73 -52.29 16.83
CA LYS A 200 -24.44 -51.98 18.11
C LYS A 200 -23.56 -51.00 18.95
N ALA A 201 -23.97 -50.03 19.80
CA ALA A 201 -25.24 -49.62 20.47
C ALA A 201 -25.51 -50.08 21.95
N GLU A 202 -24.95 -49.38 22.94
CA GLU A 202 -25.38 -49.29 24.37
C GLU A 202 -25.52 -47.79 24.73
N SER A 203 -26.62 -47.27 25.31
CA SER A 203 -27.15 -47.40 26.71
C SER A 203 -26.37 -46.54 27.72
N ALA A 204 -26.95 -45.67 28.57
CA ALA A 204 -28.32 -45.12 28.74
C ALA A 204 -28.24 -43.85 29.67
N GLU A 205 -29.28 -43.06 30.06
CA GLU A 205 -30.74 -43.16 29.85
C GLU A 205 -31.50 -41.80 29.81
N SER A 206 -31.81 -41.15 30.96
CA SER A 206 -32.84 -40.11 31.13
C SER A 206 -32.60 -39.18 32.35
N GLY A 207 -33.21 -37.98 32.39
CA GLY A 207 -33.29 -37.13 33.58
C GLY A 207 -33.74 -35.67 33.30
N LYS A 208 -34.84 -35.22 33.93
CA LYS A 208 -35.42 -33.87 33.75
C LYS A 208 -35.92 -33.32 35.08
N GLU A 209 -35.40 -32.17 35.52
CA GLU A 209 -36.20 -31.25 36.36
C GLU A 209 -35.68 -29.81 36.35
N ILE A 210 -36.53 -28.88 36.79
CA ILE A 210 -36.27 -27.44 36.93
C ILE A 210 -36.58 -27.08 38.38
N GLN A 211 -35.68 -26.39 39.08
CA GLN A 211 -36.11 -25.60 40.23
C GLN A 211 -35.26 -24.35 40.46
N SER A 212 -35.95 -23.24 40.68
CA SER A 212 -35.39 -21.95 41.03
C SER A 212 -35.30 -21.78 42.54
N LYS A 213 -34.23 -21.15 43.03
CA LYS A 213 -34.34 -20.35 44.26
C LYS A 213 -33.48 -19.09 44.15
N ALA A 214 -34.11 -17.94 44.36
CA ALA A 214 -33.45 -16.70 44.73
C ALA A 214 -33.61 -16.48 46.23
N GLU A 215 -32.63 -15.84 46.87
CA GLU A 215 -32.79 -15.21 48.19
C GLU A 215 -31.94 -13.94 48.22
N ALA A 216 -32.27 -12.99 49.10
CA ALA A 216 -32.09 -11.56 48.85
C ALA A 216 -31.05 -10.85 49.75
N THR A 217 -30.86 -9.56 49.46
CA THR A 217 -30.09 -8.57 50.24
C THR A 217 -30.74 -8.28 51.62
N PRO A 218 -30.01 -7.63 52.55
CA PRO A 218 -29.89 -6.15 52.59
C PRO A 218 -28.43 -5.70 52.37
N SER A 219 -28.09 -4.52 51.81
CA SER A 219 -28.58 -3.15 51.99
C SER A 219 -28.06 -2.44 53.25
N GLU A 220 -26.94 -1.73 53.09
CA GLU A 220 -26.77 -0.32 53.51
C GLU A 220 -25.95 0.41 52.42
#